data_AF-A0A7S1SZE2-F1
#
_entry.id   AF-A0A7S1SZE2-F1
#
_cell.length_a   1.000
_cell.length_b   1.000
_cell.length_c   1.000
_cell.angle_alpha   90.00
_cell.angle_beta   90.00
_cell.angle_gamma   90.00
#
_symmetry.space_group_name_H-M   'P 1'
#
loop_
_entity.id
_entity.type
_entity.pdbx_description
1 polymer ?
#
loop_
_entity_poly.entity_id
_entity_poly.type
_entity_poly.pdbx_seq_one_letter_code
_entity_poly.pdbx_strand_id
1 'polypeptide(L)'
;LTYTDFPANTPAETFAEPPEHDLTLLAIVGIKDPVRKEVPDAVLTCKRAGISVRMVTGDNIHTAKHIARECHILTDGTAMEGPEFRKLAAADAIADRLPELQVLARSTPEDKYVLVSALQAGGDVVAVTGDGTNDA
;
A
#
# COMPACT_ATOMS: atom_id res chain seq x y z
N LEU A 1 11.06 14.50 -13.03
CA LEU A 1 12.11 15.54 -13.03
C LEU A 1 11.63 16.69 -13.88
N THR A 2 11.50 17.85 -13.28
CA THR A 2 11.03 19.10 -13.90
C THR A 2 12.03 20.20 -13.56
N TYR A 3 12.06 21.26 -14.36
CA TYR A 3 12.87 22.44 -14.09
C TYR A 3 12.13 23.71 -14.50
N THR A 4 12.59 24.85 -14.02
CA THR A 4 12.21 26.17 -14.54
C THR A 4 13.45 27.04 -14.60
N ASP A 5 13.52 27.91 -15.60
CA ASP A 5 14.66 28.79 -15.81
C ASP A 5 14.51 30.07 -14.98
N PHE A 6 15.58 30.47 -14.29
CA PHE A 6 15.61 31.71 -13.53
C PHE A 6 16.61 32.71 -14.13
N PRO A 7 16.32 34.02 -14.13
CA PRO A 7 17.31 35.04 -14.44
C PRO A 7 18.55 34.94 -13.53
N ALA A 8 19.72 35.29 -14.06
CA ALA A 8 20.99 35.17 -13.33
C ALA A 8 21.07 35.98 -12.03
N ASN A 9 20.24 37.03 -11.90
CA ASN A 9 20.21 37.92 -10.73
C ASN A 9 19.03 37.61 -9.77
N THR A 10 18.41 36.43 -9.87
CA THR A 10 17.33 36.04 -8.96
C THR A 10 17.85 35.99 -7.52
N PRO A 11 17.18 36.66 -6.56
CA PRO A 11 17.57 36.64 -5.15
C PRO A 11 17.59 35.22 -4.58
N ALA A 12 18.56 34.93 -3.71
CA ALA A 12 18.71 33.60 -3.11
C ALA A 12 17.47 33.16 -2.30
N GLU A 13 16.77 34.12 -1.69
CA GLU A 13 15.54 33.91 -0.93
C GLU A 13 14.41 33.28 -1.76
N THR A 14 14.39 33.52 -3.07
CA THR A 14 13.43 32.92 -4.00
C THR A 14 13.57 31.39 -4.10
N PHE A 15 14.75 30.83 -3.78
CA PHE A 15 14.94 29.37 -3.79
C PHE A 15 14.58 28.69 -2.47
N ALA A 16 14.26 29.46 -1.42
CA ALA A 16 13.80 28.89 -0.15
C ALA A 16 12.42 28.24 -0.29
N GLU A 17 11.57 28.78 -1.16
CA GLU A 17 10.29 28.23 -1.57
C GLU A 17 10.30 28.02 -3.09
N PRO A 18 10.73 26.85 -3.58
CA PRO A 18 10.80 26.60 -5.02
C PRO A 18 9.39 26.62 -5.64
N PRO A 19 9.23 27.11 -6.88
CA PRO A 19 7.93 27.14 -7.54
C PRO A 19 7.43 25.73 -7.87
N GLU A 20 6.14 25.50 -7.66
CA GLU A 20 5.46 24.22 -7.97
C GLU A 20 4.60 24.30 -9.25
N HIS A 21 4.66 25.43 -9.97
CA HIS A 21 3.85 25.72 -11.17
C HIS A 21 4.74 26.22 -12.32
N ASP A 22 4.21 26.23 -13.54
CA ASP A 22 4.90 26.69 -14.76
C ASP A 22 6.28 26.03 -14.98
N LEU A 23 6.36 24.73 -14.69
CA LEU A 23 7.57 23.94 -14.85
C LEU A 23 7.65 23.28 -16.23
N THR A 24 8.86 23.10 -16.73
CA THR A 24 9.15 22.31 -17.93
C THR A 24 9.50 20.88 -17.54
N LEU A 25 8.82 19.90 -18.15
CA LEU A 25 9.14 18.49 -17.95
C LEU A 25 10.48 18.15 -18.61
N LEU A 26 11.41 17.63 -17.83
CA LEU A 26 12.71 17.16 -18.33
C LEU A 26 12.70 15.65 -18.58
N ALA A 27 12.32 14.88 -17.57
CA ALA A 27 12.35 13.42 -17.62
C ALA A 27 11.43 12.76 -16.59
N ILE A 28 11.01 11.53 -16.88
CA ILE A 28 10.35 10.62 -15.93
C ILE A 28 11.32 9.48 -15.65
N VAL A 29 11.54 9.19 -14.38
CA VAL A 29 12.41 8.09 -13.95
C VAL A 29 11.56 7.09 -13.16
N GLY A 30 11.58 5.84 -13.56
CA GLY A 30 10.92 4.74 -12.86
C GLY A 30 11.93 3.93 -12.07
N ILE A 31 11.69 3.77 -10.77
CA ILE A 31 12.49 2.91 -9.89
C ILE A 31 11.55 1.83 -9.35
N LYS A 32 11.99 0.57 -9.38
CA LYS A 32 11.26 -0.57 -8.82
C LYS A 32 12.10 -1.15 -7.68
N ASP A 33 11.45 -1.38 -6.54
CA ASP A 33 11.95 -2.30 -5.53
C ASP A 33 11.48 -3.73 -5.91
N PRO A 34 12.37 -4.63 -6.34
CA PRO A 34 11.98 -5.94 -6.82
C PRO A 34 11.50 -6.85 -5.68
N VAL A 35 10.47 -7.65 -5.97
CA VAL A 35 10.03 -8.71 -5.04
C VAL A 35 11.17 -9.69 -4.80
N ARG A 36 11.38 -10.05 -3.52
CA ARG A 36 12.34 -11.11 -3.15
C ARG A 36 11.93 -12.43 -3.79
N LYS A 37 12.89 -13.16 -4.37
CA LYS A 37 12.64 -14.33 -5.24
C LYS A 37 11.88 -15.45 -4.53
N GLU A 38 12.06 -15.56 -3.21
CA GLU A 38 11.46 -16.57 -2.35
C GLU A 38 10.00 -16.27 -1.97
N VAL A 39 9.54 -15.02 -2.10
CA VAL A 39 8.22 -14.59 -1.61
C VAL A 39 7.06 -15.29 -2.32
N PRO A 40 7.02 -15.40 -3.66
CA PRO A 40 5.91 -16.07 -4.34
C PRO A 40 5.72 -17.53 -3.89
N ASP A 41 6.83 -18.28 -3.76
CA ASP A 41 6.79 -19.68 -3.32
C ASP A 41 6.36 -19.81 -1.84
N ALA A 42 6.79 -18.89 -0.98
CA ALA A 42 6.35 -18.84 0.41
C ALA A 42 4.84 -18.57 0.51
N VAL A 43 4.31 -17.61 -0.26
CA VAL A 43 2.86 -17.32 -0.30
C VAL A 43 2.07 -18.54 -0.77
N LEU A 44 2.53 -19.22 -1.83
CA LEU A 44 1.89 -20.44 -2.32
C LEU A 44 1.92 -21.57 -1.29
N THR A 45 3.01 -21.70 -0.54
CA THR A 45 3.13 -22.68 0.55
C THR A 45 2.10 -22.40 1.64
N CYS A 46 1.97 -21.15 2.08
CA CYS A 46 0.93 -20.73 3.03
C CYS A 46 -0.48 -21.07 2.52
N LYS A 47 -0.79 -20.71 1.26
CA LYS A 47 -2.11 -20.99 0.66
C LYS A 47 -2.42 -22.49 0.59
N ARG A 48 -1.44 -23.33 0.23
CA ARG A 48 -1.61 -24.80 0.21
C ARG A 48 -1.83 -25.39 1.61
N ALA A 49 -1.30 -24.73 2.64
CA ALA A 49 -1.53 -25.09 4.05
C ALA A 49 -2.87 -24.57 4.60
N GLY A 50 -3.70 -23.90 3.78
CA GLY A 50 -4.97 -23.31 4.21
C GLY A 50 -4.81 -21.95 4.91
N ILE A 51 -3.63 -21.32 4.84
CA ILE A 51 -3.36 -20.02 5.45
C ILE A 51 -3.69 -18.92 4.43
N SER A 52 -4.57 -17.99 4.83
CA SER A 52 -4.88 -16.80 4.04
C SER A 52 -3.80 -15.73 4.20
N VAL A 53 -3.20 -15.32 3.08
CA VAL A 53 -2.19 -14.25 3.04
C VAL A 53 -2.84 -12.97 2.49
N ARG A 54 -2.64 -11.84 3.19
CA ARG A 54 -3.15 -10.52 2.80
C ARG A 54 -2.00 -9.51 2.76
N MET A 55 -2.04 -8.59 1.81
CA MET A 55 -1.08 -7.49 1.71
C MET A 55 -1.68 -6.22 2.31
N VAL A 56 -0.93 -5.53 3.16
CA VAL A 56 -1.29 -4.21 3.67
C VAL A 56 -0.12 -3.27 3.42
N THR A 57 -0.33 -2.19 2.67
CA THR A 57 0.73 -1.26 2.25
C THR A 57 0.25 0.19 2.20
N GLY A 58 1.17 1.13 2.44
CA GLY A 58 0.96 2.57 2.21
C GLY A 58 1.01 2.97 0.73
N ASP A 59 1.40 2.07 -0.16
CA ASP A 59 1.55 2.36 -1.60
C ASP A 59 0.23 2.62 -2.31
N ASN A 60 0.36 3.16 -3.52
CA ASN A 60 -0.76 3.29 -4.45
C ASN A 60 -1.37 1.92 -4.81
N ILE A 61 -2.70 1.85 -4.93
CA ILE A 61 -3.42 0.61 -5.21
C ILE A 61 -2.99 -0.09 -6.50
N HIS A 62 -2.59 0.64 -7.54
CA HIS A 62 -2.15 0.03 -8.79
C HIS A 62 -0.82 -0.72 -8.62
N THR A 63 0.13 -0.12 -7.91
CA THR A 63 1.41 -0.75 -7.55
C THR A 63 1.17 -1.94 -6.62
N ALA A 64 0.36 -1.77 -5.58
CA ALA A 64 0.03 -2.83 -4.64
C ALA A 64 -0.61 -4.03 -5.35
N LYS A 65 -1.59 -3.80 -6.24
CA LYS A 65 -2.22 -4.88 -7.04
C LYS A 65 -1.24 -5.57 -7.97
N HIS A 66 -0.28 -4.85 -8.55
CA HIS A 66 0.74 -5.44 -9.41
C HIS A 66 1.64 -6.37 -8.60
N ILE A 67 2.22 -5.88 -7.50
CA ILE A 67 3.10 -6.65 -6.62
C ILE A 67 2.34 -7.84 -5.99
N ALA A 68 1.12 -7.62 -5.51
CA ALA A 68 0.31 -8.68 -4.90
C ALA A 68 0.00 -9.82 -5.89
N ARG A 69 -0.15 -9.53 -7.18
CA ARG A 69 -0.33 -10.58 -8.21
C ARG A 69 0.98 -11.30 -8.52
N GLU A 70 2.09 -10.57 -8.60
CA GLU A 70 3.44 -11.14 -8.75
C GLU A 70 3.76 -12.12 -7.60
N CYS A 71 3.30 -11.81 -6.38
CA CYS A 71 3.44 -12.66 -5.20
C CYS A 71 2.33 -13.71 -5.02
N HIS A 72 1.37 -13.83 -5.95
CA HIS A 72 0.19 -14.69 -5.83
C HIS A 72 -0.71 -14.42 -4.61
N ILE A 73 -0.63 -13.23 -3.99
CA ILE A 73 -1.51 -12.80 -2.89
C ILE A 73 -2.89 -12.48 -3.45
N LEU A 74 -2.95 -11.55 -4.42
CA LEU A 74 -4.19 -11.13 -5.09
C LEU A 74 -4.54 -12.13 -6.21
N THR A 75 -5.67 -12.81 -6.05
CA THR A 75 -6.26 -13.73 -7.02
C THR A 75 -7.63 -13.21 -7.46
N ASP A 76 -8.71 -13.87 -7.07
CA ASP A 76 -10.10 -13.52 -7.37
C ASP A 76 -10.73 -12.61 -6.29
N GLY A 77 -9.97 -12.29 -5.24
CA GLY A 77 -10.41 -11.40 -4.17
C GLY A 77 -10.33 -9.92 -4.55
N THR A 78 -10.57 -9.08 -3.55
CA THR A 78 -10.66 -7.64 -3.71
C THR A 78 -9.42 -6.92 -3.20
N ALA A 79 -9.19 -5.75 -3.79
CA ALA A 79 -8.19 -4.78 -3.37
C ALA A 79 -8.91 -3.46 -3.09
N MET A 80 -8.60 -2.85 -1.95
CA MET A 80 -9.29 -1.66 -1.44
C MET A 80 -8.26 -0.62 -0.95
N GLU A 81 -8.61 0.66 -0.99
CA GLU A 81 -7.79 1.71 -0.37
C GLU A 81 -8.27 2.04 1.05
N GLY A 82 -7.36 2.48 1.91
CA GLY A 82 -7.64 2.89 3.31
C GLY A 82 -8.85 3.81 3.49
N PRO A 83 -9.06 4.87 2.66
CA PRO A 83 -10.25 5.72 2.79
C PRO A 83 -11.59 4.99 2.60
N GLU A 84 -11.65 3.99 1.71
CA GLU A 84 -12.84 3.16 1.51
C GLU A 84 -13.01 2.19 2.68
N PHE A 85 -11.92 1.56 3.10
CA PHE A 85 -11.87 0.66 4.27
C PHE A 85 -12.40 1.35 5.53
N ARG A 86 -11.94 2.57 5.82
CA ARG A 86 -12.39 3.35 6.99
C ARG A 86 -13.88 3.67 6.95
N LYS A 87 -14.45 3.95 5.78
CA LYS A 87 -15.89 4.20 5.65
C LYS A 87 -16.69 2.95 5.99
N LEU A 88 -16.24 1.78 5.53
CA LEU A 88 -16.88 0.50 5.85
C LEU A 88 -16.74 0.14 7.32
N ALA A 89 -15.56 0.35 7.90
CA ALA A 89 -15.30 0.13 9.32
C ALA A 89 -16.19 1.02 10.20
N ALA A 90 -16.31 2.31 9.88
CA ALA A 90 -17.17 3.24 10.61
C ALA A 90 -18.66 2.90 10.50
N ALA A 91 -19.06 2.20 9.43
CA ALA A 91 -20.42 1.72 9.21
C ALA A 91 -20.66 0.29 9.74
N ASP A 92 -19.68 -0.33 10.40
CA ASP A 92 -19.70 -1.73 10.85
C ASP A 92 -20.02 -2.75 9.73
N ALA A 93 -19.71 -2.38 8.49
CA ALA A 93 -20.02 -3.15 7.28
C ALA A 93 -18.80 -3.90 6.73
N ILE A 94 -17.71 -3.93 7.48
CA ILE A 94 -16.43 -4.47 7.01
C ILE A 94 -16.37 -5.98 7.07
N ALA A 95 -17.05 -6.59 8.05
CA ALA A 95 -17.07 -8.03 8.26
C ALA A 95 -17.47 -8.80 6.99
N ASP A 96 -18.44 -8.28 6.23
CA ASP A 96 -18.91 -8.88 4.98
C ASP A 96 -17.87 -8.84 3.86
N ARG A 97 -16.90 -7.93 3.93
CA ARG A 97 -15.85 -7.73 2.91
C ARG A 97 -14.54 -8.42 3.26
N LEU A 98 -14.28 -8.67 4.54
CA LEU A 98 -13.04 -9.29 5.02
C LEU A 98 -12.69 -10.65 4.39
N PRO A 99 -13.66 -11.55 4.10
CA PRO A 99 -13.36 -12.83 3.47
C PRO A 99 -12.71 -12.68 2.09
N GLU A 100 -13.11 -11.66 1.33
CA GLU A 100 -12.63 -11.42 -0.04
C GLU A 100 -11.47 -10.44 -0.09
N LEU A 101 -11.25 -9.63 0.96
CA LEU A 101 -10.20 -8.61 0.99
C LEU A 101 -8.81 -9.25 1.04
N GLN A 102 -8.02 -9.05 -0.02
CA GLN A 102 -6.65 -9.57 -0.16
C GLN A 102 -5.58 -8.48 -0.13
N VAL A 103 -5.93 -7.25 -0.52
CA VAL A 103 -4.99 -6.11 -0.56
C VAL A 103 -5.65 -4.87 0.04
N LEU A 104 -4.99 -4.27 1.02
CA LEU A 104 -5.33 -2.96 1.56
C LEU A 104 -4.19 -1.98 1.24
N ALA A 105 -4.44 -1.05 0.32
CA ALA A 105 -3.48 -0.05 -0.15
C ALA A 105 -3.73 1.32 0.51
N ARG A 106 -2.74 2.23 0.46
CA ARG A 106 -2.76 3.52 1.19
C ARG A 106 -3.21 3.38 2.65
N SER A 107 -2.83 2.28 3.31
CA SER A 107 -3.22 1.98 4.68
C SER A 107 -2.46 2.83 5.69
N THR A 108 -3.13 3.29 6.75
CA THR A 108 -2.49 3.85 7.95
C THR A 108 -2.20 2.77 8.99
N PRO A 109 -1.42 3.05 10.05
CA PRO A 109 -1.25 2.13 11.18
C PRO A 109 -2.59 1.74 11.82
N GLU A 110 -3.53 2.68 11.93
CA GLU A 110 -4.87 2.41 12.47
C GLU A 110 -5.67 1.46 11.57
N ASP A 111 -5.57 1.60 10.25
CA ASP A 111 -6.25 0.69 9.31
C ASP A 111 -5.77 -0.75 9.51
N LYS A 112 -4.45 -0.96 9.72
CA LYS A 112 -3.87 -2.27 10.04
C LYS A 112 -4.45 -2.83 11.33
N TYR A 113 -4.48 -2.02 12.39
CA TYR A 113 -5.03 -2.44 13.68
C TYR A 113 -6.50 -2.84 13.58
N VAL A 114 -7.30 -2.05 12.87
CA VAL A 114 -8.73 -2.33 12.66
C VAL A 114 -8.92 -3.63 11.87
N LEU A 115 -8.14 -3.82 10.79
CA LEU A 115 -8.18 -5.05 10.00
C LEU A 115 -7.87 -6.29 10.85
N VAL A 116 -6.79 -6.24 11.63
CA VAL A 116 -6.37 -7.34 12.50
C VAL A 116 -7.42 -7.63 13.56
N SER A 117 -7.92 -6.59 14.24
CA SER A 117 -8.94 -6.73 15.28
C SER A 117 -10.23 -7.33 14.74
N ALA A 118 -10.66 -6.91 13.54
CA ALA A 118 -11.88 -7.41 12.93
C ALA A 118 -11.75 -8.88 12.49
N LEU A 119 -10.59 -9.30 11.96
CA LEU A 119 -10.31 -10.70 11.65
C LEU A 119 -10.29 -11.56 12.93
N GLN A 120 -9.64 -11.08 14.00
CA GLN A 120 -9.62 -11.77 15.29
C GLN A 120 -11.01 -11.89 15.91
N ALA A 121 -11.84 -10.85 15.80
CA ALA A 121 -13.24 -10.90 16.25
C ALA A 121 -14.07 -11.92 15.45
N GLY A 122 -13.72 -12.15 14.18
CA GLY A 122 -14.27 -13.22 13.34
C GLY A 122 -13.78 -14.63 13.69
N GLY A 123 -12.86 -14.77 14.65
CA GLY A 123 -12.31 -16.05 15.11
C GLY A 123 -10.98 -16.46 14.47
N ASP A 124 -10.41 -15.63 13.59
CA ASP A 124 -9.13 -15.93 12.95
C ASP A 124 -7.95 -15.74 13.92
N VAL A 125 -6.98 -16.65 13.85
CA VAL A 125 -5.66 -16.43 14.45
C VAL A 125 -4.81 -15.66 13.46
N VAL A 126 -4.49 -14.41 13.78
CA VAL A 126 -3.80 -13.49 12.87
C VAL A 126 -2.34 -13.32 13.29
N ALA A 127 -1.43 -13.45 12.31
CA ALA A 127 -0.03 -13.03 12.43
C ALA A 127 0.22 -11.84 11.51
N VAL A 128 0.96 -10.85 12.00
CA VAL A 128 1.34 -9.65 11.25
C VAL A 128 2.86 -9.63 11.13
N THR A 129 3.35 -9.33 9.93
CA THR A 129 4.79 -9.19 9.67
C THR A 129 5.02 -7.89 8.92
N GLY A 130 6.05 -7.15 9.30
CA GLY A 130 6.48 -5.95 8.60
C GLY A 130 7.83 -5.46 9.15
N ASP A 131 8.48 -4.59 8.40
CA ASP A 131 9.80 -4.03 8.68
C ASP A 131 9.74 -2.57 9.16
N GLY A 132 8.52 -2.01 9.29
CA GLY A 132 8.33 -0.61 9.66
C GLY A 132 8.14 -0.41 11.17
N THR A 133 8.52 0.77 11.66
CA THR A 133 8.09 1.28 12.98
C THR A 133 6.56 1.43 13.08
N ASN A 134 5.86 1.39 11.95
CA ASN A 134 4.40 1.41 11.82
C ASN A 134 3.73 0.05 12.06
N ASP A 135 4.51 -0.99 12.37
CA ASP A 135 4.02 -2.34 12.70
C ASP A 135 4.05 -2.64 14.21
N ALA A 136 4.40 -1.63 15.02
CA ALA A 136 4.43 -1.65 16.49
C ALA A 136 3.18 -1.01 17.11
#